data_AF-A0A963FCJ5-F1
#
_entry.id   AF-A0A963FCJ5-F1
#
_cell.length_a   1.000
_cell.length_b   1.000
_cell.length_c   1.000
_cell.angle_alpha   90.00
_cell.angle_beta   90.00
_cell.angle_gamma   90.00
#
_symmetry.space_group_name_H-M   'P 1'
#
loop_
_entity.id
_entity.type
_entity.pdbx_description
1 polymer ?
#
loop_
_entity_poly.entity_id
_entity_poly.type
_entity_poly.pdbx_seq_one_letter_code
_entity_poly.pdbx_strand_id
1 'polypeptide(L)' 'MGVENLLRQGSCLWRGGEFYPDSDPGIATGFSSLDRHLAGCGWPRRAIIEILSDRPGGAMALLMP' A
#
# COMPACT_ATOMS: atom_id res chain seq x y z
N MET A 1 13.32 21.93 -13.39
CA MET A 1 13.75 20.70 -12.68
C MET A 1 13.19 19.51 -13.45
N GLY A 2 14.01 18.59 -13.94
CA GLY A 2 13.55 17.41 -14.68
C GLY A 2 13.39 16.17 -13.79
N VAL A 3 12.61 15.18 -14.25
CA VAL A 3 12.41 13.89 -13.55
C VAL A 3 13.74 13.21 -13.22
N GLU A 4 14.71 13.30 -14.12
CA GLU A 4 16.07 12.77 -13.95
C GLU A 4 16.77 13.29 -12.68
N ASN A 5 16.46 14.52 -12.28
CA ASN A 5 17.06 15.13 -11.10
C ASN A 5 16.44 14.56 -9.80
N LEU A 6 15.14 14.24 -9.81
CA LEU A 6 14.44 13.61 -8.68
C LEU A 6 14.94 12.17 -8.46
N LEU A 7 15.20 11.44 -9.54
CA LEU A 7 15.73 10.07 -9.47
C LEU A 7 17.14 10.01 -8.88
N ARG A 8 17.95 11.07 -9.07
CA ARG A 8 19.33 11.18 -8.58
C ARG A 8 19.45 11.67 -7.14
N GLN A 9 18.49 12.47 -6.66
CA GLN A 9 18.56 13.07 -5.32
C GLN A 9 18.36 12.06 -4.18
N GLY A 10 17.70 10.93 -4.46
CA GLY A 10 17.78 9.73 -3.61
C GLY A 10 17.11 9.81 -2.23
N SER A 11 16.83 8.61 -1.71
CA SER A 11 16.22 8.24 -0.41
C SER A 11 14.73 8.51 -0.18
N CYS A 12 14.13 9.62 -0.63
CA CYS A 12 12.71 9.92 -0.36
C CYS A 12 11.79 9.75 -1.58
N LEU A 13 12.16 8.87 -2.51
CA LEU A 13 11.37 8.58 -3.70
C LEU A 13 11.06 7.09 -3.77
N TRP A 14 9.77 6.76 -3.75
CA TRP A 14 9.31 5.40 -3.97
C TRP A 14 9.45 5.03 -5.46
N ARG A 15 10.01 3.85 -5.73
CA ARG A 15 10.35 3.40 -7.09
C ARG A 15 9.33 2.48 -7.75
N GLY A 16 8.14 2.31 -7.19
CA GLY A 16 7.11 1.44 -7.76
C GLY A 16 7.49 -0.05 -7.65
N GLY A 17 6.62 -0.87 -7.07
CA GLY A 17 6.88 -2.32 -6.95
C GLY A 17 7.91 -2.73 -5.89
N GLU A 18 8.64 -1.77 -5.31
CA GLU A 18 9.47 -2.00 -4.13
C GLU A 18 8.62 -1.86 -2.86
N PHE A 19 8.66 -2.89 -2.01
CA PHE A 19 8.23 -2.76 -0.62
C PHE A 19 9.33 -2.11 0.19
N TYR A 20 8.99 -1.11 1.01
CA TYR A 20 9.97 -0.50 1.89
C TYR A 20 10.41 -1.55 2.93
N PRO A 21 11.71 -1.84 3.08
CA PRO A 21 12.19 -2.90 3.98
C PRO A 21 11.75 -2.71 5.44
N ASP A 22 11.63 -1.45 5.87
CA ASP A 22 11.26 -1.06 7.24
C ASP A 22 9.76 -0.74 7.38
N SER A 23 8.90 -1.46 6.64
CA SER A 23 7.45 -1.31 6.81
C SER A 23 7.02 -1.86 8.18
N ASP A 24 6.39 -1.03 9.00
CA ASP A 24 5.74 -1.49 10.23
C ASP A 24 4.79 -2.67 9.93
N PRO A 25 4.65 -3.66 10.85
CA PRO A 25 3.66 -4.73 10.69
C PRO A 25 2.26 -4.17 10.44
N GLY A 26 1.62 -4.66 9.40
CA GLY A 26 0.27 -4.27 9.00
C GLY A 26 -0.79 -4.76 9.98
N ILE A 27 -1.95 -4.11 9.96
CA ILE A 27 -3.16 -4.57 10.64
C ILE A 27 -3.84 -5.60 9.74
N ALA A 28 -4.16 -6.80 10.25
CA ALA A 28 -4.76 -7.86 9.44
C ALA A 28 -6.02 -7.35 8.70
N THR A 29 -6.12 -7.65 7.41
CA THR A 29 -7.29 -7.25 6.60
C THR A 29 -8.52 -8.13 6.83
N GLY A 30 -8.33 -9.30 7.46
CA GLY A 30 -9.33 -10.37 7.51
C GLY A 30 -9.29 -11.29 6.29
N PHE A 31 -8.49 -10.96 5.27
CA PHE A 31 -8.33 -11.73 4.03
C PHE A 31 -6.86 -12.12 3.84
N SER A 32 -6.51 -13.36 4.20
CA SER A 32 -5.12 -13.84 4.16
C SER A 32 -4.47 -13.77 2.78
N SER A 33 -5.27 -13.89 1.71
CA SER A 33 -4.80 -13.68 0.34
C SER A 33 -4.39 -12.24 0.08
N LEU A 34 -5.15 -11.26 0.59
CA LEU A 34 -4.84 -9.84 0.46
C LEU A 34 -3.65 -9.45 1.33
N ASP A 35 -3.59 -9.93 2.58
CA ASP A 35 -2.48 -9.65 3.50
C ASP A 35 -1.13 -9.94 2.83
N ARG A 36 -1.00 -11.06 2.11
CA ARG A 36 0.24 -11.45 1.42
C ARG A 36 0.71 -10.45 0.35
N HIS A 37 -0.20 -9.66 -0.21
CA HIS A 37 0.10 -8.70 -1.27
C HIS A 37 0.37 -7.28 -0.74
N LEU A 38 0.13 -7.03 0.56
CA LEU A 38 0.34 -5.71 1.16
C LEU A 38 1.69 -5.65 1.88
N ALA A 39 2.32 -4.47 1.82
CA ALA A 39 3.51 -4.18 2.61
C ALA A 39 3.24 -4.42 4.10
N GLY A 40 4.12 -5.14 4.79
CA GLY A 40 3.93 -5.47 6.21
C GLY A 40 2.81 -6.50 6.48
N CYS A 41 2.31 -7.19 5.45
CA CYS A 41 1.32 -8.27 5.58
C CYS A 41 -0.05 -7.83 6.14
N GLY A 42 -0.54 -6.65 5.74
CA GLY A 42 -1.86 -6.14 6.14
C GLY A 42 -2.06 -4.66 5.82
N TRP A 43 -3.09 -4.04 6.38
CA TRP A 43 -3.33 -2.61 6.26
C TRP A 43 -2.17 -1.80 6.87
N PRO A 44 -1.60 -0.82 6.14
CA PRO A 44 -0.52 0.01 6.64
C PRO A 44 -0.94 0.83 7.86
N ARG A 45 -0.02 0.96 8.81
CA ARG A 45 -0.18 1.87 9.95
C ARG A 45 0.21 3.29 9.54
N ARG A 46 -0.42 4.30 10.15
CA ARG A 46 -0.10 5.73 9.95
C ARG A 46 -0.17 6.18 8.48
N ALA A 47 -1.01 5.54 7.69
CA ALA A 47 -1.22 5.82 6.28
C ALA A 47 -2.70 5.94 5.96
N ILE A 48 -3.00 6.45 4.77
CA ILE A 48 -4.35 6.47 4.20
C ILE A 48 -4.37 5.43 3.08
N ILE A 49 -5.48 4.73 2.96
CA ILE A 49 -5.71 3.72 1.92
C ILE A 49 -6.91 4.16 1.10
N GLU A 50 -6.75 4.11 -0.21
CA GLU A 50 -7.86 4.25 -1.16
C GLU A 50 -8.12 2.88 -1.79
N ILE A 51 -9.39 2.47 -1.83
CA ILE A 51 -9.80 1.22 -2.46
C ILE A 51 -10.61 1.54 -3.71
N LEU A 52 -10.04 1.24 -4.87
CA LEU A 52 -10.65 1.45 -6.17
C LEU A 52 -11.35 0.15 -6.63
N SER A 53 -12.56 0.27 -7.15
CA SER A 53 -13.32 -0.87 -7.68
C SER A 53 -14.11 -0.45 -8.91
N ASP A 54 -14.13 -1.31 -9.93
CA ASP A 54 -14.88 -1.09 -11.18
C ASP A 54 -16.40 -1.16 -10.99
N ARG A 55 -16.86 -1.65 -9.84
CA ARG A 55 -18.28 -1.83 -9.55
C ARG A 55 -18.65 -1.17 -8.23
N PRO A 56 -19.79 -0.47 -8.15
CA PRO A 56 -20.32 0.04 -6.88
C PRO A 56 -20.38 -1.07 -5.83
N GLY A 57 -19.76 -0.84 -4.67
CA GLY A 57 -19.74 -1.79 -3.56
C GLY A 57 -18.81 -2.99 -3.72
N GLY A 58 -18.02 -3.10 -4.79
CA GLY A 58 -17.13 -4.25 -5.02
C GLY A 58 -16.05 -4.46 -3.96
N ALA A 59 -15.72 -3.42 -3.19
CA ALA A 59 -14.79 -3.44 -2.08
C ALA A 59 -15.46 -3.48 -0.70
N MET A 60 -16.80 -3.52 -0.62
CA MET A 60 -17.52 -3.35 0.65
C MET A 60 -17.10 -4.39 1.69
N ALA A 61 -16.85 -5.64 1.27
CA ALA A 61 -16.42 -6.72 2.16
C ALA A 61 -15.11 -6.43 2.90
N LEU A 62 -14.25 -5.53 2.40
CA LEU A 62 -13.01 -5.12 3.06
C LEU A 62 -13.21 -4.13 4.21
N LEU A 63 -14.39 -3.50 4.30
CA LEU A 63 -14.69 -2.40 5.24
C LEU A 63 -15.80 -2.74 6.23
N MET A 64 -16.49 -3.87 6.05
CA MET A 64 -17.53 -4.32 6.96
C MET A 64 -16.89 -4.90 8.23
N PRO A 65 -17.50 -4.70 9.42
CA PRO A 65 -17.01 -5.25 10.68
C PRO A 65 -16.97 -6.78 10.74
#